data_AF-A0AA40T4L3-F1
#
_entry.id   AF-A0AA40T4L3-F1
#
_cell.length_a   1.000
_cell.length_b   1.000
_cell.length_c   1.000
_cell.angle_alpha   90.00
_cell.angle_beta   90.00
_cell.angle_gamma   90.00
#
_symmetry.space_group_name_H-M   'P 1'
#
loop_
_entity.id
_entity.type
_entity.pdbx_description
1 polymer ?
#
loop_
_entity_poly.entity_id
_entity_poly.type
_entity_poly.pdbx_seq_one_letter_code
_entity_poly.pdbx_strand_id
1 'polypeptide(L)' 'MKTPNLNTVAPYIPTPQEQIKNLRMHLSMPWKESVKIQARKELERLLMEYGEPEPEFQEFELKQLSLFEELKT' A
#
# COMPACT_ATOMS: atom_id res chain seq x y z
N MET A 1 33.09 -25.75 1.81
CA MET A 1 31.66 -25.48 1.58
C MET A 1 31.36 -24.11 2.21
N LYS A 2 30.91 -23.12 1.44
CA LYS A 2 30.53 -21.81 2.01
C LYS A 2 29.14 -21.99 2.65
N THR A 3 29.05 -21.83 3.96
CA THR A 3 27.77 -21.72 4.68
C THR A 3 27.03 -20.48 4.17
N PRO A 4 25.78 -20.60 3.70
CA PRO A 4 24.98 -19.42 3.40
C PRO A 4 24.68 -18.69 4.71
N ASN A 5 25.04 -17.41 4.81
CA ASN A 5 24.74 -16.57 5.97
C ASN A 5 23.22 -16.35 6.06
N LEU A 6 22.61 -16.91 7.10
CA LEU A 6 21.18 -16.90 7.41
C LEU A 6 20.72 -15.64 8.18
N ASN A 7 21.35 -14.50 7.95
CA ASN A 7 20.98 -13.20 8.51
C ASN A 7 21.38 -12.17 7.47
N THR A 8 20.47 -11.42 6.86
CA THR A 8 19.83 -10.26 7.49
C THR A 8 18.48 -9.96 6.82
N VAL A 9 17.38 -10.40 7.42
CA VAL A 9 16.06 -9.86 7.06
C VAL A 9 15.94 -8.52 7.79
N ALA A 10 16.11 -7.42 7.06
CA ALA A 10 15.81 -6.10 7.62
C ALA A 10 14.33 -6.12 8.09
N PRO A 11 14.00 -5.58 9.27
CA PRO A 11 12.61 -5.48 9.69
C PRO A 11 11.84 -4.72 8.62
N TYR A 12 10.81 -5.36 8.05
CA TYR A 12 9.96 -4.74 7.05
C TYR A 12 9.20 -3.59 7.72
N ILE A 13 9.55 -2.37 7.32
CA ILE A 13 8.87 -1.14 7.75
C ILE A 13 7.93 -0.77 6.60
N PRO A 14 6.60 -0.85 6.78
CA PRO A 14 5.66 -0.52 5.71
C PRO A 14 5.76 0.97 5.39
N THR A 15 5.78 1.29 4.10
CA THR A 15 5.71 2.65 3.59
C THR A 15 4.40 3.34 4.02
N PRO A 16 4.35 4.68 4.09
CA PRO A 16 3.13 5.41 4.42
C PRO A 16 1.92 4.99 3.56
N GLN A 17 2.14 4.72 2.28
CA GLN A 17 1.10 4.26 1.35
C GLN A 17 0.59 2.85 1.69
N GLU A 18 1.50 1.93 2.05
CA GLU A 18 1.12 0.60 2.53
C GLU A 18 0.39 0.68 3.88
N GLN A 19 0.79 1.59 4.77
CA GLN A 19 0.10 1.83 6.04
C GLN A 19 -1.33 2.35 5.80
N ILE A 20 -1.51 3.33 4.92
CA ILE A 20 -2.83 3.84 4.50
C ILE A 20 -3.70 2.69 3.96
N LYS A 21 -3.16 1.88 3.05
CA LYS A 21 -3.86 0.71 2.49
C LYS A 21 -4.26 -0.29 3.57
N ASN A 22 -3.34 -0.62 4.48
CA ASN A 22 -3.58 -1.55 5.58
C ASN A 22 -4.64 -1.03 6.55
N LEU A 23 -4.62 0.26 6.88
CA LEU A 23 -5.62 0.90 7.74
C LEU A 23 -7.01 0.89 7.09
N ARG A 24 -7.11 1.13 5.78
CA ARG A 24 -8.39 1.01 5.03
C ARG A 24 -8.94 -0.40 5.09
N MET A 25 -8.10 -1.41 4.86
CA MET A 25 -8.51 -2.82 5.03
C MET A 25 -8.87 -3.14 6.49
N HIS A 26 -8.17 -2.55 7.46
CA HIS A 26 -8.47 -2.76 8.87
C HIS A 26 -9.85 -2.18 9.21
N LEU A 27 -10.20 -1.01 8.70
CA LEU A 27 -11.49 -0.37 8.95
C LEU A 27 -12.68 -1.13 8.36
N SER A 28 -12.49 -1.93 7.30
CA SER A 28 -13.55 -2.75 6.70
C SER A 28 -13.83 -4.06 7.45
N MET A 29 -12.95 -4.45 8.38
CA MET A 29 -13.09 -5.67 9.17
C MET A 29 -13.97 -5.45 10.42
N PRO A 30 -14.56 -6.51 10.99
CA PRO A 30 -15.44 -6.42 12.16
C PRO A 30 -14.67 -6.27 13.49
N TRP A 31 -13.73 -5.32 13.57
CA TRP A 31 -13.02 -5.02 14.81
C TRP A 31 -13.88 -4.23 15.80
N LYS A 32 -13.44 -4.23 17.05
CA LYS A 32 -14.00 -3.39 18.12
C LYS A 32 -13.95 -1.91 17.74
N GLU A 33 -14.96 -1.15 18.16
CA GLU A 33 -15.07 0.27 17.83
C GLU A 33 -13.86 1.09 18.30
N SER A 34 -13.29 0.78 19.46
CA SER A 34 -12.08 1.45 19.95
C SER A 34 -10.88 1.29 19.01
N VAL A 35 -10.74 0.11 18.39
CA VAL A 35 -9.67 -0.17 17.42
C VAL A 35 -9.93 0.58 16.12
N LYS A 36 -11.19 0.65 15.67
CA LYS A 36 -11.58 1.43 14.48
C LYS A 36 -11.34 2.92 14.67
N ILE A 37 -11.63 3.47 15.85
CA ILE A 37 -11.36 4.87 16.18
C ILE A 37 -9.86 5.18 16.09
N GLN A 38 -9.01 4.31 16.64
CA GLN A 38 -7.56 4.47 16.54
C GLN A 38 -7.07 4.37 15.09
N ALA A 39 -7.54 3.37 14.35
CA ALA A 39 -7.17 3.19 12.94
C ALA A 39 -7.62 4.38 12.06
N ARG A 40 -8.79 4.97 12.35
CA ARG A 40 -9.29 6.14 11.62
C ARG A 40 -8.45 7.39 11.90
N LYS A 41 -8.09 7.64 13.17
CA LYS A 41 -7.22 8.77 13.53
C LYS A 41 -5.85 8.67 12.87
N GLU A 42 -5.27 7.47 12.86
CA GLU A 42 -3.98 7.25 12.21
C GLU A 42 -4.08 7.39 10.69
N LEU A 43 -5.16 6.92 10.09
CA LEU A 43 -5.43 7.10 8.66
C LEU A 43 -5.56 8.60 8.32
N GLU A 44 -6.34 9.36 9.08
CA GLU A 44 -6.47 10.81 8.90
C GLU A 44 -5.12 11.53 9.03
N ARG A 45 -4.30 11.16 10.01
CA ARG A 45 -2.95 11.70 10.20
C ARG A 45 -2.08 11.46 8.97
N LEU A 46 -2.03 10.22 8.48
CA LEU A 46 -1.22 9.85 7.32
C LEU A 46 -1.71 10.54 6.04
N LEU A 47 -3.03 10.69 5.87
CA LEU A 47 -3.59 11.40 4.72
C LEU A 47 -3.32 12.91 4.75
N MET A 48 -3.29 13.53 5.93
CA MET A 48 -2.89 14.93 6.06
C MET A 48 -1.39 15.15 5.77
N GLU A 49 -0.54 14.19 6.15
CA GLU A 49 0.91 14.30 6.02
C GLU A 49 1.41 13.93 4.61
N TYR A 50 0.85 12.87 4.02
CA TYR A 50 1.32 12.29 2.75
C TYR A 50 0.33 12.46 1.59
N GLY A 51 -0.86 12.99 1.86
CA GLY A 51 -1.94 13.09 0.88
C GLY A 51 -2.72 11.79 0.70
N GLU A 52 -3.82 11.88 -0.04
CA GLU A 52 -4.50 10.72 -0.57
C GLU A 52 -3.60 10.04 -1.62
N PRO A 53 -3.43 8.71 -1.61
CA PRO A 53 -2.71 8.03 -2.67
C PRO A 53 -3.46 8.28 -3.98
N GLU A 54 -2.87 9.11 -4.85
CA GLU A 54 -3.45 9.39 -6.17
C GLU A 54 -3.62 8.07 -6.94
N PRO A 55 -4.76 7.87 -7.62
CA PRO A 55 -5.03 6.66 -8.40
C PRO A 55 -4.09 6.47 -9.61
N GLU A 56 -3.10 7.34 -9.80
CA GLU A 56 -2.22 7.44 -10.96
C GLU A 56 -1.38 6.19 -11.24
N PHE A 57 -1.18 5.31 -10.26
CA PHE A 57 -0.43 4.05 -10.48
C PHE A 57 -1.23 2.94 -11.18
N GLN A 58 -2.56 3.03 -11.31
CA GLN A 58 -3.33 2.07 -12.13
C GLN A 58 -3.54 2.56 -13.57
N GLU A 59 -3.59 3.87 -13.80
CA GLU A 59 -3.80 4.42 -15.15
C GLU A 59 -2.57 4.27 -16.06
N PHE A 60 -1.35 4.36 -15.52
CA PHE A 60 -0.14 4.21 -16.32
C PHE A 60 0.03 2.78 -16.86
N GLU A 61 -0.18 1.76 -16.02
CA GLU A 61 -0.13 0.35 -16.46
C GLU A 61 -1.24 0.00 -17.46
N LEU A 62 -2.46 0.53 -17.27
CA LEU A 62 -3.56 0.35 -18.23
C LEU A 62 -3.28 1.03 -19.57
N LYS A 63 -2.68 2.24 -19.57
CA LYS A 63 -2.28 2.94 -20.79
C LYS A 63 -1.16 2.23 -21.54
N GLN A 64 -0.17 1.66 -20.83
CA GLN A 64 0.87 0.85 -21.46
C GLN A 64 0.29 -0.39 -22.15
N LEU A 65 -0.62 -1.12 -21.49
CA LEU A 65 -1.26 -2.31 -22.07
C LEU A 65 -2.12 -1.97 -23.31
N SER A 66 -2.84 -0.85 -23.28
CA SER A 66 -3.62 -0.37 -24.42
C SER A 66 -2.77 -0.01 -25.64
N LEU A 67 -1.56 0.55 -25.44
CA LEU A 67 -0.65 0.90 -26.53
C LEU A 67 -0.04 -0.33 -27.23
N PHE A 68 0.19 -1.42 -26.48
CA PHE A 68 0.72 -2.67 -27.05
C PHE A 68 -0.29 -3.42 -27.91
N GLU A 69 -1.58 -3.31 -27.63
CA GLU A 69 -2.63 -3.93 -28.45
C GLU A 69 -2.77 -3.23 -29.80
N GLU A 70 -2.61 -1.90 -29.85
CA GLU A 70 -2.74 -1.12 -31.09
C GLU A 70 -1.60 -1.40 -32.09
N LEU A 71 -0.38 -1.68 -31.61
CA LEU A 71 0.79 -2.00 -32.44
C LEU A 71 0.82 -3.45 -32.98
N LYS A 72 -0.16 -4.28 -32.64
CA LYS A 72 -0.25 -5.68 -33.12
C LYS A 72 -1.13 -5.82 -34.39
N THR A 73 -1.53 -4.71 -35.01
CA THR A 73 -2.35 -4.69 -36.24
C THR A 73 -1.56 -4.13 -37.41
#